data_AF-A0AA39UES2-F1
#
_entry.id   AF-A0AA39UES2-F1
#
_cell.length_a   1.000
_cell.length_b   1.000
_cell.length_c   1.000
_cell.angle_alpha   90.00
_cell.angle_beta   90.00
_cell.angle_gamma   90.00
#
_symmetry.space_group_name_H-M   'P 1'
#
loop_
_entity.id
_entity.type
_entity.pdbx_description
1 polymer ?
#
loop_
_entity_poly.entity_id
_entity_poly.type
_entity_poly.pdbx_seq_one_letter_code
_entity_poly.pdbx_strand_id
1 'polypeptide(L)'
;MDTLSQSALHLASQQPLTAPSLDLNNIQGDVLGGLPKKTQTCLFFQITNTTLFKAQLKLFIPLVKMTAQVIADRQAISDHKKTPQGQKAALIPIVGINIAFSCFGIDKLSISDADALADSAFKSGQLKDVAPNLGDTVRADSLLDWDLAFKGKIDAVILVAGDSRQY
;
A
#
# COMPACT_ATOMS: atom_id res chain seq x y z
N MET A 1 57.25 24.10 17.93
CA MET A 1 56.21 24.64 17.04
C MET A 1 56.04 23.62 15.94
N ASP A 2 55.02 22.75 16.02
CA ASP A 2 54.54 21.95 14.88
C ASP A 2 53.24 21.20 15.21
N THR A 3 52.36 21.84 15.99
CA THR A 3 51.02 21.31 16.31
C THR A 3 49.92 21.89 15.40
N LEU A 4 50.26 22.79 14.47
CA LEU A 4 49.29 23.38 13.53
C LEU A 4 49.25 22.67 12.17
N SER A 5 50.16 21.72 11.90
CA SER A 5 50.20 21.01 10.60
C SER A 5 49.30 19.77 10.57
N GLN A 6 48.98 19.15 11.71
CA GLN A 6 48.16 17.92 11.75
C GLN A 6 46.66 18.17 11.74
N SER A 7 46.18 19.36 12.10
CA SER A 7 44.75 19.68 12.10
C SER A 7 44.17 19.97 10.71
N ALA A 8 45.01 20.19 9.70
CA ALA A 8 44.60 20.56 8.35
C ALA A 8 44.47 19.37 7.37
N LEU A 9 44.94 18.18 7.73
CA LEU A 9 44.96 17.01 6.84
C LEU A 9 43.84 15.98 7.09
N HIS A 10 42.92 16.25 8.02
CA HIS A 10 41.74 15.38 8.24
C HIS A 10 40.44 15.90 7.61
N LEU A 11 40.49 16.97 6.81
CA LEU A 11 39.37 17.46 5.99
C LEU A 11 39.32 16.82 4.60
N ALA A 12 39.91 15.63 4.43
CA ALA A 12 39.75 14.85 3.21
C ALA A 12 38.44 14.03 3.27
N SER A 13 37.51 14.44 2.41
CA SER A 13 36.38 13.64 1.87
C SER A 13 35.40 13.05 2.88
N GLN A 14 34.53 13.88 3.46
CA GLN A 14 33.15 13.42 3.63
C GLN A 14 32.51 13.44 2.24
N GLN A 15 32.56 12.29 1.57
CA GLN A 15 31.73 12.04 0.40
C GLN A 15 30.28 12.32 0.83
N PRO A 16 29.53 13.20 0.14
CA PRO A 16 28.15 13.45 0.54
C PRO A 16 27.44 12.10 0.56
N LEU A 17 26.85 11.76 1.71
CA LEU A 17 25.99 10.60 1.84
C LEU A 17 24.85 10.79 0.84
N THR A 18 24.96 10.19 -0.34
CA THR A 18 23.86 10.07 -1.27
C THR A 18 22.79 9.28 -0.52
N ALA A 19 21.70 9.97 -0.16
CA ALA A 19 20.55 9.31 0.43
C ALA A 19 20.17 8.14 -0.50
N PRO A 20 19.90 6.94 0.05
CA PRO A 20 19.51 5.81 -0.76
C PRO A 20 18.28 6.20 -1.60
N SER A 21 18.35 5.97 -2.91
CA SER A 21 17.24 6.23 -3.81
C SER A 21 16.13 5.20 -3.58
N LEU A 22 14.87 5.64 -3.59
CA LEU A 22 13.73 4.74 -3.53
C LEU A 22 13.66 3.88 -4.80
N ASP A 23 13.56 2.56 -4.63
CA ASP A 23 13.24 1.66 -5.74
C ASP A 23 11.73 1.64 -5.99
N LEU A 24 11.30 2.46 -6.95
CA LEU A 24 9.89 2.60 -7.30
C LEU A 24 9.29 1.36 -7.99
N ASN A 25 10.12 0.37 -8.36
CA ASN A 25 9.65 -0.93 -8.87
C ASN A 25 9.37 -1.94 -7.75
N ASN A 26 9.72 -1.60 -6.51
CA ASN A 26 9.53 -2.45 -5.34
C ASN A 26 8.57 -1.81 -4.31
N ILE A 27 7.83 -0.78 -4.71
CA ILE A 27 6.82 -0.10 -3.89
C ILE A 27 5.47 -0.25 -4.58
N GLN A 28 4.46 -0.73 -3.86
CA GLN A 28 3.09 -0.82 -4.36
C GLN A 28 2.53 0.59 -4.66
N GLY A 29 1.90 0.74 -5.83
CA GLY A 29 1.56 2.02 -6.42
C GLY A 29 0.52 2.88 -5.67
N ASP A 30 -0.28 2.30 -4.79
CA ASP A 30 -1.21 3.06 -3.94
C ASP A 30 -0.52 3.64 -2.69
N VAL A 31 0.73 3.26 -2.41
CA VAL A 31 1.54 3.86 -1.33
C VAL A 31 2.11 5.20 -1.77
N LEU A 32 2.82 5.22 -2.90
CA LEU A 32 3.39 6.44 -3.50
C LEU A 32 2.81 6.67 -4.89
N GLY A 33 2.14 7.81 -5.07
CA GLY A 33 1.52 8.23 -6.31
C GLY A 33 0.00 7.99 -6.36
N GLY A 34 -0.49 6.89 -5.79
CA GLY A 34 -1.90 6.53 -5.74
C GLY A 34 -2.43 5.97 -7.07
N LEU A 35 -3.18 4.87 -7.02
CA LEU A 35 -3.76 4.24 -8.22
C LEU A 35 -4.76 5.21 -8.91
N PRO A 36 -4.60 5.51 -10.21
CA PRO A 36 -5.58 6.31 -10.94
C PRO A 36 -6.91 5.57 -11.03
N LYS A 37 -8.02 6.23 -10.63
CA LYS A 37 -9.32 5.57 -10.50
C LYS A 37 -10.52 6.46 -10.77
N LYS A 38 -11.54 5.87 -11.39
CA LYS A 38 -12.94 6.33 -11.39
C LYS A 38 -13.82 5.42 -10.54
N THR A 39 -13.43 4.16 -10.41
CA THR A 39 -14.03 3.19 -9.51
C THR A 39 -12.96 2.38 -8.79
N GLN A 40 -13.30 1.85 -7.62
CA GLN A 40 -12.46 0.94 -6.85
C GLN A 40 -13.32 -0.13 -6.19
N THR A 41 -12.84 -1.36 -6.22
CA THR A 41 -13.37 -2.47 -5.44
C THR A 41 -12.34 -2.91 -4.42
N CYS A 42 -12.78 -3.06 -3.17
CA CYS A 42 -11.98 -3.64 -2.09
C CYS A 42 -12.49 -5.06 -1.82
N LEU A 43 -11.70 -6.08 -2.18
CA LEU A 43 -11.99 -7.47 -1.88
C LEU A 43 -11.31 -7.86 -0.57
N PHE A 44 -12.07 -7.89 0.51
CA PHE A 44 -11.63 -8.43 1.80
C PHE A 44 -11.82 -9.94 1.83
N PHE A 45 -10.81 -10.68 2.30
CA PHE A 45 -10.89 -12.13 2.33
C PHE A 45 -10.15 -12.76 3.51
N GLN A 46 -10.49 -14.02 3.77
CA GLN A 46 -9.80 -14.90 4.68
C GLN A 46 -9.03 -15.95 3.87
N ILE A 47 -7.81 -16.24 4.31
CA ILE A 47 -6.98 -17.32 3.78
C ILE A 47 -7.46 -18.62 4.44
N THR A 48 -7.88 -19.58 3.62
CA THR A 48 -8.39 -20.88 4.07
C THR A 48 -7.37 -22.01 3.91
N ASN A 49 -6.43 -21.87 2.96
CA ASN A 49 -5.32 -22.80 2.76
C ASN A 49 -4.04 -22.00 2.48
N THR A 50 -3.12 -21.98 3.45
CA THR A 50 -1.92 -21.14 3.41
C THR A 50 -0.91 -21.60 2.35
N THR A 51 -0.75 -22.91 2.16
CA THR A 51 0.14 -23.48 1.14
C THR A 51 -0.33 -23.12 -0.27
N LEU A 52 -1.62 -23.34 -0.55
CA LEU A 52 -2.20 -23.00 -1.85
C LEU A 52 -2.18 -21.49 -2.08
N PHE A 53 -2.52 -20.70 -1.06
CA PHE A 53 -2.48 -19.24 -1.14
C PHE A 53 -1.07 -18.74 -1.49
N LYS A 54 -0.02 -19.23 -0.80
CA LYS A 54 1.37 -18.84 -1.11
C LYS A 54 1.77 -19.21 -2.54
N ALA A 55 1.31 -20.36 -3.06
CA ALA A 55 1.55 -20.76 -4.44
C ALA A 55 0.82 -19.83 -5.44
N GLN A 56 -0.44 -19.50 -5.19
CA GLN A 56 -1.24 -18.60 -6.03
C GLN A 56 -0.76 -17.15 -5.96
N LEU A 57 -0.29 -16.70 -4.79
CA LEU A 57 0.25 -15.35 -4.61
C LEU A 57 1.46 -15.11 -5.52
N LYS A 58 2.31 -16.13 -5.76
CA LYS A 58 3.43 -16.01 -6.72
C LYS A 58 2.96 -15.70 -8.14
N LEU A 59 1.83 -16.27 -8.55
CA LEU A 59 1.21 -15.99 -9.85
C LEU A 59 0.52 -14.62 -9.89
N PHE A 60 0.09 -14.13 -8.73
CA PHE A 60 -0.56 -12.83 -8.58
C PHE A 60 0.42 -11.65 -8.54
N ILE A 61 1.62 -11.82 -7.98
CA ILE A 61 2.63 -10.74 -7.82
C ILE A 61 2.86 -9.93 -9.12
N PRO A 62 3.00 -10.54 -10.32
CA PRO A 62 3.17 -9.78 -11.56
C PRO A 62 2.01 -8.83 -11.91
N LEU A 63 0.83 -9.01 -11.32
CA LEU A 63 -0.35 -8.15 -11.52
C LEU A 63 -0.38 -6.95 -10.57
N VAL A 64 0.45 -6.96 -9.51
CA VAL A 64 0.50 -5.88 -8.53
C VAL A 64 1.12 -4.65 -9.19
N LYS A 65 0.37 -3.55 -9.18
CA LYS A 65 0.78 -2.28 -9.76
C LYS A 65 1.83 -1.60 -8.86
N MET A 66 3.01 -1.35 -9.40
CA MET A 66 4.11 -0.67 -8.70
C MET A 66 4.08 0.85 -8.93
N THR A 67 4.72 1.64 -8.05
CA THR A 67 4.78 3.10 -8.15
C THR A 67 5.36 3.58 -9.48
N ALA A 68 6.40 2.92 -10.01
CA ALA A 68 6.96 3.26 -11.32
C ALA A 68 5.91 3.15 -12.45
N GLN A 69 5.04 2.14 -12.38
CA GLN A 69 3.96 1.94 -13.35
C GLN A 69 2.85 2.98 -13.18
N VAL A 70 2.53 3.37 -11.93
CA VAL A 70 1.57 4.46 -11.66
C VAL A 70 2.05 5.79 -12.26
N ILE A 71 3.34 6.08 -12.18
CA ILE A 71 3.92 7.30 -12.79
C ILE A 71 3.72 7.27 -14.31
N ALA A 72 4.00 6.13 -14.95
CA ALA A 72 3.78 5.96 -16.38
C ALA A 72 2.30 6.09 -16.77
N ASP A 73 1.39 5.46 -16.02
CA ASP A 73 -0.06 5.54 -16.24
C ASP A 73 -0.55 7.00 -16.13
N ARG A 74 -0.03 7.77 -15.16
CA ARG A 74 -0.37 9.19 -14.99
C ARG A 74 0.14 10.05 -16.14
N GLN A 75 1.34 9.77 -16.64
CA GLN A 75 1.88 10.45 -17.81
C GLN A 75 1.02 10.17 -19.05
N ALA A 76 0.64 8.91 -19.27
CA ALA A 76 -0.25 8.52 -20.37
C ALA A 76 -1.62 9.23 -20.28
N ILE A 77 -2.22 9.29 -19.09
CA ILE A 77 -3.47 10.05 -18.84
C ILE A 77 -3.29 11.54 -19.16
N SER A 78 -2.18 12.14 -18.70
CA SER A 78 -1.86 13.55 -18.95
C SER A 78 -1.76 13.83 -20.44
N ASP A 79 -1.04 12.98 -21.17
CA ASP A 79 -0.84 13.14 -22.62
C ASP A 79 -2.12 12.91 -23.41
N HIS A 80 -2.93 11.92 -23.04
CA HIS A 80 -4.23 11.68 -23.69
C HIS A 80 -5.23 12.82 -23.51
N LYS A 81 -5.12 13.58 -22.41
CA LYS A 81 -5.98 14.76 -22.19
C LYS A 81 -5.62 15.96 -23.06
N LYS A 82 -4.43 15.97 -23.69
CA LYS A 82 -3.98 17.07 -24.56
C LYS A 82 -4.64 17.05 -25.96
N THR A 83 -5.65 16.21 -26.19
CA THR A 83 -6.41 16.15 -27.45
C THR A 83 -7.05 17.50 -27.82
N PRO A 84 -7.18 17.84 -29.13
CA PRO A 84 -7.60 19.16 -29.61
C PRO A 84 -8.94 19.67 -29.06
N GLN A 85 -9.09 21.00 -28.98
CA GLN A 85 -10.23 21.65 -28.30
C GLN A 85 -11.60 21.25 -28.89
N GLY A 86 -12.54 20.92 -28.00
CA GLY A 86 -13.96 20.71 -28.32
C GLY A 86 -14.51 19.32 -28.00
N GLN A 87 -13.65 18.34 -27.72
CA GLN A 87 -14.05 16.99 -27.34
C GLN A 87 -13.51 16.60 -25.96
N LYS A 88 -14.37 16.00 -25.13
CA LYS A 88 -13.94 15.38 -23.88
C LYS A 88 -13.12 14.14 -24.25
N ALA A 89 -11.84 14.12 -23.89
CA ALA A 89 -11.00 12.94 -24.07
C ALA A 89 -11.68 11.71 -23.43
N ALA A 90 -11.68 10.60 -24.16
CA ALA A 90 -12.17 9.34 -23.64
C ALA A 90 -11.32 8.90 -22.42
N LEU A 91 -11.85 7.96 -21.63
CA LEU A 91 -11.02 7.33 -20.60
C LEU A 91 -10.07 6.35 -21.27
N ILE A 92 -8.81 6.34 -20.80
CA ILE A 92 -7.88 5.28 -21.15
C ILE A 92 -8.22 4.08 -20.25
N PRO A 93 -8.38 2.87 -20.82
CA PRO A 93 -8.53 1.66 -20.02
C PRO A 93 -7.27 1.41 -19.18
N ILE A 94 -7.38 1.58 -17.87
CA ILE A 94 -6.26 1.40 -16.92
C ILE A 94 -6.78 0.69 -15.68
N VAL A 95 -6.13 -0.40 -15.31
CA VAL A 95 -6.39 -1.14 -14.07
C VAL A 95 -5.14 -1.14 -13.20
N GLY A 96 -5.34 -0.85 -11.91
CA GLY A 96 -4.33 -0.94 -10.86
C GLY A 96 -4.76 -1.91 -9.78
N ILE A 97 -3.88 -2.84 -9.40
CA ILE A 97 -4.15 -3.83 -8.36
C ILE A 97 -3.08 -3.71 -7.26
N ASN A 98 -3.50 -3.59 -6.01
CA ASN A 98 -2.61 -3.68 -4.83
C ASN A 98 -3.19 -4.68 -3.82
N ILE A 99 -2.33 -5.20 -2.94
CA ILE A 99 -2.71 -6.15 -1.88
C ILE A 99 -2.09 -5.74 -0.55
N ALA A 100 -2.86 -5.85 0.53
CA ALA A 100 -2.40 -5.62 1.89
C ALA A 100 -2.86 -6.75 2.82
N PHE A 101 -2.11 -6.96 3.89
CA PHE A 101 -2.36 -8.01 4.89
C PHE A 101 -2.59 -7.37 6.26
N SER A 102 -3.54 -7.92 7.02
CA SER A 102 -3.71 -7.60 8.44
C SER A 102 -2.72 -8.37 9.30
N CYS A 103 -2.62 -8.04 10.59
CA CYS A 103 -1.87 -8.85 11.55
C CYS A 103 -2.36 -10.32 11.54
N PHE A 104 -3.67 -10.55 11.47
CA PHE A 104 -4.24 -11.91 11.42
C PHE A 104 -3.77 -12.69 10.20
N GLY A 105 -3.69 -12.05 9.02
CA GLY A 105 -3.20 -12.68 7.80
C GLY A 105 -1.72 -12.98 7.86
N ILE A 106 -0.93 -12.07 8.41
CA ILE A 106 0.51 -12.25 8.64
C ILE A 106 0.77 -13.44 9.59
N ASP A 107 0.06 -13.50 10.71
CA ASP A 107 0.17 -14.60 11.68
C ASP A 107 -0.21 -15.94 11.03
N LYS A 108 -1.32 -15.95 10.29
CA LYS A 108 -1.79 -17.14 9.58
C LYS A 108 -0.80 -17.62 8.52
N LEU A 109 -0.02 -16.72 7.92
CA LEU A 109 1.04 -17.06 6.97
C LEU A 109 2.37 -17.45 7.64
N SER A 110 2.44 -17.37 8.97
CA SER A 110 3.63 -17.68 9.77
C SER A 110 4.85 -16.85 9.36
N ILE A 111 4.66 -15.55 9.13
CA ILE A 111 5.74 -14.61 8.84
C ILE A 111 6.26 -14.09 10.18
N SER A 112 7.45 -14.53 10.58
CA SER A 112 8.04 -14.30 11.92
C SER A 112 8.41 -12.85 12.22
N ASP A 113 8.68 -12.07 11.19
CA ASP A 113 9.23 -10.72 11.35
C ASP A 113 8.13 -9.67 11.53
N ALA A 114 6.87 -10.12 11.58
CA ALA A 114 5.71 -9.29 11.91
C ALA A 114 5.90 -8.53 13.23
N ASP A 115 6.59 -9.15 14.19
CA ASP A 115 6.84 -8.53 15.47
C ASP A 115 7.74 -7.30 15.38
N ALA A 116 8.57 -7.21 14.33
CA ALA A 116 9.45 -6.08 14.06
C ALA A 116 8.69 -4.83 13.57
N LEU A 117 7.42 -4.95 13.17
CA LEU A 117 6.62 -3.80 12.71
C LEU A 117 6.33 -2.79 13.83
N ALA A 118 6.59 -3.14 15.11
CA ALA A 118 6.52 -2.25 16.27
C ALA A 118 5.28 -1.31 16.37
N ASP A 119 4.15 -1.72 15.76
CA ASP A 119 2.90 -0.97 15.70
C ASP A 119 1.81 -1.69 16.50
N SER A 120 1.45 -1.14 17.66
CA SER A 120 0.47 -1.75 18.56
C SER A 120 -0.97 -1.68 18.03
N ALA A 121 -1.32 -0.65 17.25
CA ALA A 121 -2.65 -0.51 16.66
C ALA A 121 -2.85 -1.58 15.57
N PHE A 122 -1.84 -1.79 14.73
CA PHE A 122 -1.83 -2.86 13.74
C PHE A 122 -1.95 -4.24 14.38
N LYS A 123 -1.14 -4.53 15.42
CA LYS A 123 -1.16 -5.82 16.13
C LYS A 123 -2.47 -6.08 16.85
N SER A 124 -3.07 -5.05 17.44
CA SER A 124 -4.34 -5.18 18.18
C SER A 124 -5.53 -5.37 17.24
N GLY A 125 -5.46 -4.79 16.04
CA GLY A 125 -6.54 -4.74 15.07
C GLY A 125 -7.56 -3.66 15.43
N GLN A 126 -8.09 -3.00 14.39
CA GLN A 126 -8.92 -1.80 14.54
C GLN A 126 -10.18 -2.03 15.37
N LEU A 127 -10.80 -3.22 15.30
CA LEU A 127 -12.01 -3.55 16.05
C LEU A 127 -11.82 -3.44 17.58
N LYS A 128 -10.61 -3.60 18.09
CA LYS A 128 -10.31 -3.42 19.53
C LYS A 128 -10.03 -1.97 19.90
N ASP A 129 -9.71 -1.14 18.91
CA ASP A 129 -9.26 0.25 19.10
C ASP A 129 -10.42 1.27 19.02
N VAL A 130 -11.52 0.88 18.39
CA VAL A 130 -12.76 1.68 18.21
C VAL A 130 -13.31 2.32 19.47
N ALA A 131 -13.53 1.54 20.54
CA ALA A 131 -14.16 2.01 21.77
C ALA A 131 -13.24 2.84 22.67
N PRO A 132 -11.96 2.48 22.90
CA PRO A 132 -11.09 3.27 23.76
C PRO A 132 -10.52 4.53 23.10
N ASN A 133 -10.27 4.53 21.77
CA ASN A 133 -9.34 5.50 21.18
C ASN A 133 -9.82 6.21 19.90
N LEU A 134 -10.70 5.60 19.11
CA LEU A 134 -11.06 6.15 17.78
C LEU A 134 -12.39 6.91 17.73
N GLY A 135 -13.23 6.76 18.76
CA GLY A 135 -14.48 7.51 18.90
C GLY A 135 -15.61 7.00 18.01
N ASP A 136 -15.54 5.74 17.56
CA ASP A 136 -16.58 5.11 16.75
C ASP A 136 -17.91 4.99 17.51
N THR A 137 -19.01 5.11 16.77
CA THR A 137 -20.36 5.00 17.33
C THR A 137 -20.60 3.60 17.90
N VAL A 138 -21.01 3.57 19.16
CA VAL A 138 -21.54 2.39 19.82
C VAL A 138 -23.05 2.54 19.94
N ARG A 139 -23.80 1.50 19.56
CA ARG A 139 -25.26 1.46 19.66
C ARG A 139 -25.70 1.46 21.13
N ALA A 140 -26.99 1.73 21.36
CA ALA A 140 -27.57 1.75 22.71
C ALA A 140 -27.45 0.42 23.47
N ASP A 141 -27.28 -0.71 22.76
CA ASP A 141 -27.02 -2.04 23.32
C ASP A 141 -25.52 -2.30 23.59
N SER A 142 -24.67 -1.26 23.53
CA SER A 142 -23.22 -1.33 23.68
C SER A 142 -22.49 -2.12 22.56
N LEU A 143 -23.17 -2.45 21.46
CA LEU A 143 -22.53 -3.07 20.30
C LEU A 143 -21.99 -2.01 19.35
N LEU A 144 -20.77 -2.21 18.86
CA LEU A 144 -20.18 -1.35 17.84
C LEU A 144 -21.06 -1.29 16.58
N ASP A 145 -21.26 -0.10 16.02
CA ASP A 145 -22.13 0.11 14.85
C ASP A 145 -21.41 -0.14 13.51
N TRP A 146 -20.67 -1.24 13.41
CA TRP A 146 -20.04 -1.68 12.16
C TRP A 146 -20.89 -2.72 11.43
N ASP A 147 -20.75 -2.78 10.10
CA ASP A 147 -21.28 -3.89 9.32
C ASP A 147 -20.69 -5.22 9.82
N LEU A 148 -21.53 -6.26 9.83
CA LEU A 148 -21.16 -7.58 10.37
C LEU A 148 -19.90 -8.16 9.70
N ALA A 149 -19.69 -7.87 8.41
CA ALA A 149 -18.53 -8.33 7.66
C ALA A 149 -17.19 -7.81 8.23
N PHE A 150 -17.18 -6.62 8.87
CA PHE A 150 -15.98 -6.02 9.45
C PHE A 150 -15.79 -6.31 10.94
N LYS A 151 -16.75 -7.00 11.56
CA LYS A 151 -16.62 -7.50 12.94
C LYS A 151 -15.92 -8.85 13.03
N GLY A 152 -15.69 -9.50 11.88
CA GLY A 152 -14.96 -10.76 11.78
C GLY A 152 -13.46 -10.58 11.54
N LYS A 153 -12.73 -11.69 11.46
CA LYS A 153 -11.32 -11.68 11.03
C LYS A 153 -11.23 -11.43 9.54
N ILE A 154 -10.38 -10.50 9.14
CA ILE A 154 -10.01 -10.26 7.75
C ILE A 154 -8.51 -10.48 7.67
N ASP A 155 -8.05 -11.35 6.77
CA ASP A 155 -6.62 -11.68 6.66
C ASP A 155 -5.93 -10.73 5.68
N ALA A 156 -6.62 -10.33 4.61
CA ALA A 156 -6.07 -9.47 3.58
C ALA A 156 -7.16 -8.73 2.80
N VAL A 157 -6.72 -7.71 2.06
CA VAL A 157 -7.54 -6.96 1.11
C VAL A 157 -6.81 -6.85 -0.23
N ILE A 158 -7.52 -7.09 -1.32
CA ILE A 158 -7.09 -6.71 -2.68
C ILE A 158 -7.85 -5.45 -3.08
N LEU A 159 -7.11 -4.44 -3.51
CA LEU A 159 -7.65 -3.21 -4.10
C LEU A 159 -7.60 -3.36 -5.62
N VAL A 160 -8.74 -3.20 -6.29
CA VAL A 160 -8.83 -3.14 -7.75
C VAL A 160 -9.37 -1.77 -8.12
N ALA A 161 -8.52 -0.94 -8.72
CA ALA A 161 -8.83 0.40 -9.16
C ALA A 161 -8.89 0.45 -10.70
N GLY A 162 -9.84 1.18 -11.26
CA GLY A 162 -9.92 1.33 -12.71
C GLY A 162 -10.79 2.49 -13.19
N ASP A 163 -10.86 2.64 -14.50
CA ASP A 163 -11.63 3.69 -15.19
C ASP A 163 -13.14 3.40 -15.29
N SER A 164 -13.54 2.12 -15.15
CA SER A 164 -14.90 1.62 -15.35
C SER A 164 -15.21 0.41 -14.45
N ARG A 165 -16.50 0.13 -14.19
CA ARG A 165 -16.96 -1.08 -13.48
C ARG A 165 -17.11 -2.31 -14.39
N GLN A 166 -17.12 -2.11 -15.69
CA GLN A 166 -17.25 -3.17 -16.70
C GLN A 166 -15.88 -3.44 -17.30
N TYR A 167 -15.54 -4.74 -17.41
CA TYR A 167 -14.33 -5.24 -18.06
C TYR A 167 -14.51 -5.31 -19.57
#